data_AF-A0A7R6WGP4-F1
#
_entry.id   AF-A0A7R6WGP4-F1
#
_cell.length_a   1.000
_cell.length_b   1.000
_cell.length_c   1.000
_cell.angle_alpha   90.00
_cell.angle_beta   90.00
_cell.angle_gamma   90.00
#
_symmetry.space_group_name_H-M   'P 1'
#
loop_
_entity.id
_entity.type
_entity.pdbx_description
1 polymer ?
#
loop_
_entity_poly.entity_id
_entity_poly.type
_entity_poly.pdbx_seq_one_letter_code
_entity_poly.pdbx_strand_id
1 'polypeptide(L)'
;MRSAFILLVLLFVAVAGQAAAEKRVALVIGNSAYQHAAQLANPKNDSSDMNAKLQSLGFEVVSGQDLDLAGMRRTVRQFLDRLDGADMALFFYAGHGLQVNGNNYMVPVDAQLSSYNDLDFEALPIDLVLSAMERSTKVNLIFLDACRDNPFAEKLSRSMGTRSGSVSRGLARLGSGVGSLIAFATQPGNVAMDGAGRNSPFTSALVAHLGTPGQDIMRELIDVRRDVLAATDGKQVPWENSSLTGEVVLKPFPEEPKAASAPTSQSAPPDNAVELAYWATIKDSTDKSFFEAYLQQFPGGVFAPLARLKIDAIDKRMEAERQAAHLPEAGRATNATDDAKGTEVASLEHRDPLVQSSAPGTDASELARATQRELLRIGCLWGRATGEWGADSRKALQAYADRQGVRLASLEPTAEILERLRALGGRVCPLACEHGMRVQGDHCVPQASGLSAFDGTWRLVRRATTNCGDWRELSSSVVISDGKVSSDSGFTGSISSSGAINMKQTFVYKGRTGGNTLTGVIRGDNGTGKFKGTGAGSGCSGKIIMDRM
;
A
#
# COMPACT_ATOMS: atom_id res chain seq x y z
N MET A 1 21.11 -12.13 67.11
CA MET A 1 20.92 -12.77 65.78
C MET A 1 19.52 -12.54 65.21
N ARG A 2 18.43 -12.63 65.98
CA ARG A 2 17.07 -12.35 65.49
C ARG A 2 16.84 -10.89 65.05
N SER A 3 17.42 -9.92 65.74
CA SER A 3 17.26 -8.48 65.41
C SER A 3 18.02 -8.05 64.15
N ALA A 4 19.11 -8.73 63.80
CA ALA A 4 19.88 -8.46 62.58
C ALA A 4 19.17 -9.00 61.32
N PHE A 5 18.40 -10.07 61.45
CA PHE A 5 17.63 -10.65 60.36
C PHE A 5 16.40 -9.79 60.00
N ILE A 6 15.79 -9.13 61.00
CA ILE A 6 14.65 -8.22 60.79
C ILE A 6 15.10 -6.93 60.08
N LEU A 7 16.29 -6.40 60.40
CA LEU A 7 16.83 -5.22 59.71
C LEU A 7 17.20 -5.52 58.25
N LEU A 8 17.69 -6.74 57.95
CA LEU A 8 18.06 -7.15 56.59
C LEU A 8 16.82 -7.37 55.70
N VAL A 9 15.71 -7.85 56.27
CA VAL A 9 14.43 -8.02 55.55
C VAL A 9 13.76 -6.67 55.29
N LEU A 10 13.83 -5.71 56.22
CA LEU A 10 13.30 -4.35 56.00
C LEU A 10 14.11 -3.57 54.95
N LEU A 11 15.42 -3.83 54.82
CA LEU A 11 16.26 -3.21 53.79
C LEU A 11 16.02 -3.80 52.38
N PHE A 12 15.58 -5.07 52.29
CA PHE A 12 15.26 -5.72 51.02
C PHE A 12 13.89 -5.33 50.45
N VAL A 13 12.94 -4.89 51.30
CA VAL A 13 11.61 -4.43 50.85
C VAL A 13 11.65 -3.02 50.26
N ALA A 14 12.65 -2.20 50.61
CA ALA A 14 12.78 -0.82 50.09
C ALA A 14 13.39 -0.73 48.68
N VAL A 15 13.85 -1.84 48.08
CA VAL A 15 14.41 -1.89 46.72
C VAL A 15 13.41 -2.49 45.71
N ALA A 16 12.19 -2.81 46.15
CA ALA A 16 11.13 -3.29 45.27
C ALA A 16 10.56 -2.15 44.42
N GLY A 17 11.14 -1.97 43.23
CA GLY A 17 10.48 -1.40 42.06
C GLY A 17 10.13 0.07 42.15
N GLN A 18 11.09 0.94 41.83
CA GLN A 18 10.72 2.09 40.99
C GLN A 18 10.23 1.50 39.66
N ALA A 19 8.92 1.29 39.53
CA ALA A 19 8.32 1.16 38.22
C ALA A 19 8.69 2.45 37.47
N ALA A 20 9.61 2.35 36.50
CA ALA A 20 9.92 3.47 35.63
C ALA A 20 8.60 3.90 34.99
N ALA A 21 8.10 5.07 35.37
CA ALA A 21 6.91 5.62 34.77
C ALA A 21 7.18 5.80 33.27
N GLU A 22 6.33 5.19 32.44
CA GLU A 22 6.40 5.29 30.98
C GLU A 22 6.52 6.76 30.57
N LYS A 23 7.60 7.12 29.86
CA LYS A 23 7.82 8.50 29.44
C LYS A 23 7.02 8.78 28.17
N ARG A 24 5.97 9.61 28.31
CA ARG A 24 5.05 9.98 27.23
C ARG A 24 5.23 11.44 26.85
N VAL A 25 5.46 11.74 25.58
CA VAL A 25 5.69 13.11 25.10
C VAL A 25 4.72 13.42 23.97
N ALA A 26 4.14 14.61 23.95
CA ALA A 26 3.24 15.03 22.88
C ALA A 26 3.61 16.38 22.27
N LEU A 27 3.39 16.53 20.96
CA LEU A 27 3.36 17.79 20.23
C LEU A 27 1.91 18.12 19.86
N VAL A 28 1.43 19.31 20.20
CA VAL A 28 0.08 19.77 19.87
C VAL A 28 0.14 21.15 19.23
N ILE A 29 -0.23 21.25 17.96
CA ILE A 29 -0.24 22.53 17.23
C ILE A 29 -1.65 22.82 16.70
N GLY A 30 -2.14 24.05 16.92
CA GLY A 30 -3.42 24.53 16.40
C GLY A 30 -3.31 25.89 15.73
N ASN A 31 -3.47 25.95 14.42
CA ASN A 31 -3.37 27.20 13.66
C ASN A 31 -4.74 27.61 13.09
N SER A 32 -5.25 28.76 13.55
CA SER A 32 -6.55 29.34 13.23
C SER A 32 -6.43 30.69 12.51
N ALA A 33 -5.56 31.57 12.98
CA ALA A 33 -5.50 32.99 12.61
C ALA A 33 -4.61 33.28 11.39
N TYR A 34 -4.87 32.61 10.26
CA TYR A 34 -4.12 32.82 9.02
C TYR A 34 -4.21 34.27 8.51
N GLN A 35 -3.07 34.82 8.12
CA GLN A 35 -2.93 36.21 7.64
C GLN A 35 -3.23 36.33 6.14
N HIS A 36 -2.93 35.28 5.36
CA HIS A 36 -3.00 35.26 3.89
C HIS A 36 -3.94 34.18 3.35
N ALA A 37 -4.77 33.61 4.21
CA ALA A 37 -5.73 32.55 3.91
C ALA A 37 -6.99 32.69 4.77
N ALA A 38 -8.02 31.90 4.42
CA ALA A 38 -9.22 31.81 5.23
C ALA A 38 -8.86 31.32 6.65
N GLN A 39 -9.33 32.07 7.65
CA GLN A 39 -9.17 31.71 9.06
C GLN A 39 -10.06 30.52 9.40
N LEU A 40 -9.59 29.69 10.35
CA LEU A 40 -10.32 28.51 10.82
C LEU A 40 -10.79 28.75 12.26
N ALA A 41 -12.08 28.52 12.53
CA ALA A 41 -12.66 28.83 13.84
C ALA A 41 -12.19 27.88 14.96
N ASN A 42 -11.95 26.61 14.64
CA ASN A 42 -11.84 25.53 15.63
C ASN A 42 -10.42 25.11 16.04
N PRO A 43 -9.35 25.19 15.20
CA PRO A 43 -8.03 24.66 15.56
C PRO A 43 -7.45 25.15 16.89
N LYS A 44 -7.72 26.40 17.28
CA LYS A 44 -7.35 26.92 18.60
C LYS A 44 -8.06 26.19 19.75
N ASN A 45 -9.35 25.94 19.63
CA ASN A 45 -10.09 25.15 20.63
C ASN A 45 -9.66 23.69 20.59
N ASP A 46 -9.54 23.11 19.40
CA ASP A 46 -9.13 21.73 19.17
C ASP A 46 -7.79 21.43 19.87
N SER A 47 -6.79 22.28 19.65
CA SER A 47 -5.47 22.16 20.29
C SER A 47 -5.52 22.39 21.81
N SER A 48 -6.35 23.31 22.31
CA SER A 48 -6.49 23.56 23.75
C SER A 48 -7.05 22.33 24.47
N ASP A 49 -8.14 21.79 23.93
CA ASP A 49 -8.88 20.69 24.54
C ASP A 49 -8.08 19.37 24.39
N MET A 50 -7.38 19.17 23.28
CA MET A 50 -6.43 18.06 23.10
C MET A 50 -5.24 18.15 24.04
N ASN A 51 -4.64 19.33 24.23
CA ASN A 51 -3.55 19.54 25.18
C ASN A 51 -3.97 19.14 26.61
N ALA A 52 -5.14 19.63 27.07
CA ALA A 52 -5.67 19.28 28.38
C ALA A 52 -5.93 17.77 28.51
N LYS A 53 -6.50 17.14 27.47
CA LYS A 53 -6.75 15.71 27.44
C LYS A 53 -5.46 14.91 27.58
N LEU A 54 -4.43 15.23 26.81
CA LEU A 54 -3.16 14.51 26.83
C LEU A 54 -2.40 14.68 28.14
N GLN A 55 -2.42 15.88 28.73
CA GLN A 55 -1.89 16.12 30.07
C GLN A 55 -2.58 15.22 31.11
N SER A 56 -3.90 15.05 31.02
CA SER A 56 -4.64 14.14 31.91
C SER A 56 -4.29 12.65 31.74
N LEU A 57 -3.69 12.28 30.61
CA LEU A 57 -3.21 10.94 30.28
C LEU A 57 -1.70 10.76 30.56
N GLY A 58 -1.08 11.72 31.24
CA GLY A 58 0.31 11.65 31.67
C GLY A 58 1.34 12.03 30.60
N PHE A 59 0.92 12.67 29.51
CA PHE A 59 1.86 13.18 28.51
C PHE A 59 2.52 14.47 28.98
N GLU A 60 3.82 14.58 28.76
CA GLU A 60 4.53 15.84 28.72
C GLU A 60 4.24 16.54 27.38
N VAL A 61 3.41 17.58 27.40
CA VAL A 61 2.94 18.23 26.17
C VAL A 61 3.74 19.49 25.85
N VAL A 62 4.30 19.54 24.63
CA VAL A 62 4.79 20.75 23.97
C VAL A 62 3.68 21.23 23.04
N SER A 63 3.18 22.46 23.24
CA SER A 63 2.07 22.98 22.46
C SER A 63 2.30 24.40 21.96
N GLY A 64 1.59 24.77 20.88
CA GLY A 64 1.58 26.13 20.38
C GLY A 64 0.37 26.40 19.48
N GLN A 65 -0.06 27.66 19.47
CA GLN A 65 -1.24 28.11 18.73
C GLN A 65 -0.89 29.30 17.86
N ASP A 66 -1.56 29.39 16.70
CA ASP A 66 -1.40 30.48 15.73
C ASP A 66 0.08 30.81 15.45
N LEU A 67 0.87 29.76 15.24
CA LEU A 67 2.31 29.86 15.11
C LEU A 67 2.70 30.33 13.70
N ASP A 68 3.59 31.32 13.67
CA ASP A 68 4.35 31.67 12.47
C ASP A 68 5.38 30.56 12.15
N LEU A 69 6.00 30.60 10.97
CA LEU A 69 6.94 29.54 10.56
C LEU A 69 8.10 29.38 11.56
N ALA A 70 8.63 30.50 12.05
CA ALA A 70 9.71 30.49 13.03
C ALA A 70 9.27 29.86 14.35
N GLY A 71 8.05 30.17 14.80
CA GLY A 71 7.38 29.60 15.96
C GLY A 71 7.17 28.10 15.82
N MET A 72 6.60 27.65 14.69
CA MET A 72 6.43 26.22 14.41
C MET A 72 7.77 25.47 14.47
N ARG A 73 8.83 26.01 13.84
CA ARG A 73 10.17 25.40 13.88
C ARG A 73 10.74 25.33 15.29
N ARG A 74 10.53 26.38 16.12
CA ARG A 74 10.96 26.38 17.53
C ARG A 74 10.19 25.34 18.34
N THR A 75 8.87 25.28 18.20
CA THR A 75 8.00 24.35 18.93
C THR A 75 8.30 22.90 18.55
N VAL A 76 8.48 22.60 17.25
CA VAL A 76 8.91 21.27 16.79
C VAL A 76 10.26 20.92 17.40
N ARG A 77 11.26 21.82 17.37
CA ARG A 77 12.57 21.54 17.99
C ARG A 77 12.46 21.22 19.49
N GLN A 78 11.68 21.99 20.24
CA GLN A 78 11.45 21.73 21.66
C GLN A 78 10.81 20.37 21.92
N PHE A 79 9.92 19.91 21.04
CA PHE A 79 9.37 18.57 21.09
C PHE A 79 10.45 17.51 20.80
N LEU A 80 11.24 17.69 19.75
CA LEU A 80 12.33 16.78 19.40
C LEU A 80 13.34 16.62 20.54
N ASP A 81 13.68 17.72 21.24
CA ASP A 81 14.60 17.70 22.38
C ASP A 81 14.05 16.86 23.56
N ARG A 82 12.73 16.65 23.64
CA ARG A 82 12.07 15.87 24.70
C ARG A 82 11.83 14.41 24.30
N LEU A 83 11.90 14.07 23.01
CA LEU A 83 11.69 12.71 22.50
C LEU A 83 12.73 11.70 22.98
N ASP A 84 13.93 12.15 23.35
CA ASP A 84 14.99 11.24 23.77
C ASP A 84 14.58 10.44 25.02
N GLY A 85 14.69 9.12 24.93
CA GLY A 85 14.23 8.19 25.97
C GLY A 85 12.72 8.15 26.22
N ALA A 86 11.88 8.71 25.35
CA ALA A 86 10.43 8.54 25.44
C ALA A 86 10.02 7.13 24.98
N ASP A 87 9.02 6.54 25.65
CA ASP A 87 8.46 5.25 25.27
C ASP A 87 7.38 5.44 24.18
N MET A 88 6.61 6.52 24.31
CA MET A 88 5.50 6.88 23.45
C MET A 88 5.56 8.36 23.06
N ALA A 89 5.39 8.63 21.78
CA ALA A 89 5.24 9.97 21.24
C ALA A 89 3.87 10.15 20.60
N LEU A 90 3.25 11.31 20.82
CA LEU A 90 2.01 11.69 20.14
C LEU A 90 2.17 13.03 19.42
N PHE A 91 1.66 13.12 18.20
CA PHE A 91 1.62 14.37 17.46
C PHE A 91 0.20 14.68 17.00
N PHE A 92 -0.33 15.83 17.42
CA PHE A 92 -1.60 16.37 17.00
C PHE A 92 -1.42 17.69 16.25
N TYR A 93 -2.05 17.81 15.09
CA TYR A 93 -2.09 19.05 14.32
C TYR A 93 -3.51 19.36 13.84
N ALA A 94 -3.97 20.57 14.13
CA ALA A 94 -5.21 21.14 13.59
C ALA A 94 -4.90 22.43 12.81
N GLY A 95 -5.39 22.52 11.57
CA GLY A 95 -5.16 23.68 10.72
C GLY A 95 -5.23 23.39 9.23
N HIS A 96 -4.73 24.32 8.41
CA HIS A 96 -4.56 24.10 6.98
C HIS A 96 -3.42 23.10 6.74
N GLY A 97 -3.70 22.12 5.89
CA GLY A 97 -2.74 21.12 5.45
C GLY A 97 -2.71 21.07 3.93
N LEU A 98 -1.55 20.82 3.35
CA LEU A 98 -1.36 20.78 1.90
C LEU A 98 -0.78 19.44 1.48
N GLN A 99 -1.33 18.85 0.42
CA GLN A 99 -0.69 17.76 -0.30
C GLN A 99 -0.15 18.27 -1.65
N VAL A 100 1.16 18.13 -1.83
CA VAL A 100 1.82 18.45 -3.11
C VAL A 100 2.81 17.34 -3.44
N ASN A 101 2.68 16.73 -4.63
CA ASN A 101 3.54 15.63 -5.08
C ASN A 101 3.61 14.43 -4.11
N GLY A 102 2.51 14.17 -3.39
CA GLY A 102 2.44 13.10 -2.39
C GLY A 102 3.03 13.45 -1.03
N ASN A 103 3.59 14.65 -0.86
CA ASN A 103 4.11 15.13 0.42
C ASN A 103 3.09 16.01 1.14
N ASN A 104 2.99 15.81 2.46
CA ASN A 104 2.08 16.56 3.32
C ASN A 104 2.82 17.67 4.08
N TYR A 105 2.25 18.86 4.11
CA TYR A 105 2.80 20.04 4.77
C TYR A 105 1.79 20.64 5.77
N MET A 106 2.30 21.08 6.92
CA MET A 106 1.59 22.01 7.82
C MET A 106 1.82 23.44 7.36
N VAL A 107 0.79 24.27 7.49
CA VAL A 107 0.81 25.66 7.07
C VAL A 107 0.86 26.58 8.30
N PRO A 108 1.93 27.37 8.46
CA PRO A 108 2.01 28.46 9.44
C PRO A 108 0.96 29.55 9.20
N VAL A 109 0.64 30.35 10.22
CA VAL A 109 -0.38 31.42 10.07
C VAL A 109 0.07 32.59 9.19
N ASP A 110 1.38 32.80 9.05
CA ASP A 110 2.01 33.84 8.22
C ASP A 110 2.34 33.37 6.80
N ALA A 111 2.08 32.09 6.47
CA ALA A 111 2.50 31.50 5.21
C ALA A 111 1.90 32.21 3.99
N GLN A 112 2.76 32.65 3.07
CA GLN A 112 2.36 33.28 1.81
C GLN A 112 2.69 32.39 0.60
N LEU A 113 1.82 31.40 0.35
CA LEU A 113 2.02 30.45 -0.74
C LEU A 113 1.45 30.95 -2.06
N SER A 114 2.28 31.63 -2.85
CA SER A 114 1.94 32.17 -4.18
C SER A 114 2.41 31.26 -5.30
N SER A 115 3.50 30.50 -5.06
CA SER A 115 4.12 29.58 -6.01
C SER A 115 4.49 28.24 -5.38
N TYR A 116 4.73 27.22 -6.20
CA TYR A 116 5.24 25.93 -5.76
C TYR A 116 6.55 26.05 -4.97
N ASN A 117 7.46 26.93 -5.40
CA ASN A 117 8.76 27.10 -4.75
C ASN A 117 8.62 27.64 -3.33
N ASP A 118 7.52 28.34 -3.02
CA ASP A 118 7.28 28.93 -1.71
C ASP A 118 7.04 27.83 -0.66
N LEU A 119 6.58 26.63 -1.06
CA LEU A 119 6.30 25.52 -0.13
C LEU A 119 7.52 25.15 0.73
N ASP A 120 8.71 25.13 0.13
CA ASP A 120 9.94 24.74 0.82
C ASP A 120 10.40 25.81 1.84
N PHE A 121 9.96 27.05 1.66
CA PHE A 121 10.37 28.19 2.48
C PHE A 121 9.32 28.63 3.50
N GLU A 122 8.03 28.44 3.19
CA GLU A 122 6.89 28.99 3.92
C GLU A 122 6.05 27.92 4.66
N ALA A 123 6.26 26.63 4.35
CA ALA A 123 5.54 25.53 4.99
C ALA A 123 6.47 24.55 5.72
N LEU A 124 5.91 23.69 6.56
CA LEU A 124 6.68 22.69 7.31
C LEU A 124 6.25 21.26 6.93
N PRO A 125 7.15 20.42 6.38
CA PRO A 125 6.82 19.04 6.05
C PRO A 125 6.41 18.25 7.29
N ILE A 126 5.26 17.57 7.25
CA ILE A 126 4.80 16.71 8.36
C ILE A 126 5.84 15.60 8.61
N ASP A 127 6.46 15.10 7.53
CA ASP A 127 7.44 14.01 7.56
C ASP A 127 8.65 14.29 8.46
N LEU A 128 9.00 15.58 8.68
CA LEU A 128 10.06 15.97 9.61
C LEU A 128 9.76 15.50 11.04
N VAL A 129 8.49 15.62 11.47
CA VAL A 129 8.04 15.23 12.81
C VAL A 129 7.92 13.70 12.89
N LEU A 130 7.26 13.08 11.90
CA LEU A 130 7.07 11.63 11.82
C LEU A 130 8.41 10.88 11.88
N SER A 131 9.34 11.24 11.00
CA SER A 131 10.65 10.60 10.92
C SER A 131 11.44 10.74 12.23
N ALA A 132 11.25 11.82 12.99
CA ALA A 132 11.93 12.00 14.26
C ALA A 132 11.31 11.18 15.40
N MET A 133 9.98 11.05 15.41
CA MET A 133 9.26 10.15 16.32
C MET A 133 9.67 8.69 16.06
N GLU A 134 9.64 8.24 14.80
CA GLU A 134 9.96 6.86 14.41
C GLU A 134 11.38 6.42 14.76
N ARG A 135 12.33 7.36 14.82
CA ARG A 135 13.71 7.06 15.25
C ARG A 135 13.89 6.99 16.76
N SER A 136 13.01 7.64 17.53
CA SER A 136 13.23 7.92 18.95
C SER A 136 12.32 7.10 19.86
N THR A 137 11.14 6.72 19.38
CA THR A 137 10.08 6.12 20.21
C THR A 137 9.49 4.85 19.59
N LYS A 138 9.04 3.92 20.45
CA LYS A 138 8.51 2.62 20.02
C LYS A 138 7.05 2.70 19.56
N VAL A 139 6.29 3.61 20.17
CA VAL A 139 4.89 3.84 19.86
C VAL A 139 4.72 5.30 19.42
N ASN A 140 4.26 5.49 18.20
CA ASN A 140 4.05 6.80 17.59
C ASN A 140 2.58 6.95 17.23
N LEU A 141 1.88 7.90 17.85
CA LEU A 141 0.48 8.21 17.55
C LEU A 141 0.40 9.56 16.86
N ILE A 142 -0.13 9.63 15.64
CA ILE A 142 -0.22 10.85 14.85
C ILE A 142 -1.68 11.10 14.49
N PHE A 143 -2.20 12.27 14.87
CA PHE A 143 -3.58 12.69 14.65
C PHE A 143 -3.61 13.99 13.86
N LEU A 144 -4.09 13.94 12.62
CA LEU A 144 -4.07 15.06 11.69
C LEU A 144 -5.50 15.55 11.43
N ASP A 145 -5.86 16.66 12.07
CA ASP A 145 -7.11 17.38 11.90
C ASP A 145 -6.98 18.55 10.91
N ALA A 146 -6.46 18.20 9.73
CA ALA A 146 -6.06 19.15 8.70
C ALA A 146 -6.67 18.83 7.34
N CYS A 147 -6.43 19.72 6.38
CA CYS A 147 -7.09 19.76 5.06
C CYS A 147 -8.57 20.11 5.09
N ARG A 148 -8.85 21.20 5.81
CA ARG A 148 -10.01 22.05 5.60
C ARG A 148 -9.73 22.94 4.39
N ASP A 149 -10.76 23.25 3.59
CA ASP A 149 -10.76 24.15 2.43
C ASP A 149 -9.40 24.79 2.11
N ASN A 150 -8.56 24.11 1.33
CA ASN A 150 -7.18 24.55 1.07
C ASN A 150 -7.19 25.79 0.15
N PRO A 151 -7.01 27.02 0.68
CA PRO A 151 -7.16 28.24 -0.09
C PRO A 151 -5.94 28.50 -0.99
N PHE A 152 -4.85 27.76 -0.77
CA PHE A 152 -3.62 27.86 -1.53
C PHE A 152 -3.62 26.92 -2.75
N ALA A 153 -4.53 25.94 -2.79
CA ALA A 153 -4.54 24.90 -3.83
C ALA A 153 -4.62 25.47 -5.25
N GLU A 154 -5.49 26.46 -5.47
CA GLU A 154 -5.71 27.05 -6.80
C GLU A 154 -4.52 27.92 -7.27
N LYS A 155 -3.88 28.65 -6.34
CA LYS A 155 -2.70 29.47 -6.64
C LYS A 155 -1.50 28.56 -6.95
N LEU A 156 -1.27 27.55 -6.11
CA LEU A 156 -0.23 26.54 -6.29
C LEU A 156 -0.41 25.78 -7.62
N SER A 157 -1.63 25.33 -7.93
CA SER A 157 -1.94 24.64 -9.19
C SER A 157 -1.61 25.48 -10.43
N ARG A 158 -1.87 26.79 -10.39
CA ARG A 158 -1.52 27.71 -11.48
C ARG A 158 -0.01 27.90 -11.65
N SER A 159 0.73 27.94 -10.54
CA SER A 159 2.18 28.18 -10.55
C SER A 159 3.02 27.00 -11.06
N MET A 160 2.48 25.78 -10.99
CA MET A 160 3.21 24.54 -11.31
C MET A 160 3.32 24.20 -12.81
N GLY A 161 2.52 24.85 -13.66
CA GLY A 161 2.49 24.57 -15.11
C GLY A 161 2.02 23.14 -15.45
N THR A 162 1.93 22.80 -16.74
CA THR A 162 1.39 21.50 -17.20
C THR A 162 2.34 20.30 -17.02
N ARG A 163 3.52 20.51 -16.43
CA ARG A 163 4.60 19.49 -16.35
C ARG A 163 5.07 19.18 -14.93
N SER A 164 4.67 19.95 -13.91
CA SER A 164 5.24 19.83 -12.56
C SER A 164 4.17 19.46 -11.55
N GLY A 165 3.90 18.16 -11.38
CA GLY A 165 3.22 17.69 -10.17
C GLY A 165 1.72 17.99 -10.06
N SER A 166 1.09 17.41 -9.03
CA SER A 166 -0.31 17.64 -8.70
C SER A 166 -0.44 18.18 -7.28
N VAL A 167 -1.25 19.24 -7.13
CA VAL A 167 -1.77 19.68 -5.83
C VAL A 167 -3.12 18.99 -5.67
N SER A 168 -3.25 18.18 -4.64
CA SER A 168 -4.47 17.43 -4.36
C SER A 168 -5.26 18.11 -3.24
N ARG A 169 -6.59 17.92 -3.27
CA ARG A 169 -7.45 18.26 -2.12
C ARG A 169 -7.27 17.16 -1.07
N GLY A 170 -7.17 17.52 0.20
CA GLY A 170 -6.91 16.56 1.28
C GLY A 170 -5.42 16.31 1.52
N LEU A 171 -5.14 15.39 2.46
CA LEU A 171 -3.78 14.89 2.73
C LEU A 171 -3.51 13.61 1.93
N ALA A 172 -2.25 13.42 1.54
CA ALA A 172 -1.75 12.14 1.05
C ALA A 172 -1.81 11.09 2.16
N ARG A 173 -1.99 9.83 1.76
CA ARG A 173 -1.69 8.71 2.67
C ARG A 173 -0.20 8.72 3.00
N LEU A 174 0.12 8.77 4.30
CA LEU A 174 1.46 8.60 4.81
C LEU A 174 1.76 7.11 5.02
N GLY A 175 2.99 6.69 4.71
CA GLY A 175 3.51 5.40 5.14
C GLY A 175 3.68 5.41 6.67
N SER A 176 3.44 4.28 7.32
CA SER A 176 3.69 4.11 8.75
C SER A 176 4.95 3.26 8.93
N GLY A 177 5.95 3.79 9.63
CA GLY A 177 7.05 3.00 10.17
C GLY A 177 6.53 1.99 11.21
N VAL A 178 7.34 0.98 11.51
CA VAL A 178 6.99 -0.01 12.54
C VAL A 178 6.76 0.72 13.86
N GLY A 179 5.64 0.45 14.53
CA GLY A 179 5.27 1.13 15.78
C GLY A 179 4.51 2.45 15.60
N SER A 180 4.13 2.81 14.37
CA SER A 180 3.37 4.05 14.10
C SER A 180 1.90 3.81 13.78
N LEU A 181 1.04 4.70 14.29
CA LEU A 181 -0.35 4.86 13.92
C LEU A 181 -0.59 6.29 13.47
N ILE A 182 -1.16 6.47 12.29
CA ILE A 182 -1.51 7.79 11.74
C ILE A 182 -3.01 7.78 11.47
N ALA A 183 -3.78 8.66 12.13
CA ALA A 183 -5.19 8.88 11.85
C ALA A 183 -5.43 10.29 11.29
N PHE A 184 -6.22 10.35 10.24
CA PHE A 184 -6.64 11.54 9.52
C PHE A 184 -8.11 11.82 9.84
N ALA A 185 -8.47 13.11 9.98
CA ALA A 185 -9.85 13.52 10.23
C ALA A 185 -10.83 13.07 9.14
N THR A 186 -10.35 12.85 7.91
CA THR A 186 -11.15 12.37 6.78
C THR A 186 -10.33 11.43 5.88
N GLN A 187 -11.02 10.69 5.01
CA GLN A 187 -10.41 9.79 4.04
C GLN A 187 -9.60 10.53 2.97
N PRO A 188 -8.53 9.93 2.40
CA PRO A 188 -7.69 10.58 1.40
C PRO A 188 -8.48 11.17 0.24
N GLY A 189 -8.05 12.34 -0.26
CA GLY A 189 -8.73 13.05 -1.36
C GLY A 189 -9.98 13.83 -0.95
N ASN A 190 -10.40 13.75 0.32
CA ASN A 190 -11.55 14.49 0.85
C ASN A 190 -11.09 15.60 1.82
N VAL A 191 -12.02 16.50 2.15
CA VAL A 191 -11.80 17.67 3.01
C VAL A 191 -12.47 17.43 4.36
N ALA A 192 -11.80 17.77 5.45
CA ALA A 192 -12.37 17.67 6.79
C ALA A 192 -13.29 18.88 7.07
N MET A 193 -14.41 18.64 7.75
CA MET A 193 -15.40 19.67 8.06
C MET A 193 -15.01 20.44 9.32
N ASP A 194 -15.23 21.76 9.31
CA ASP A 194 -15.20 22.64 10.50
C ASP A 194 -16.20 22.19 11.55
N GLY A 195 -17.39 21.79 11.13
CA GLY A 195 -18.48 21.50 12.06
C GLY A 195 -19.07 22.78 12.63
N ALA A 196 -20.18 22.65 13.35
CA ALA A 196 -20.91 23.78 13.94
C ALA A 196 -20.63 23.98 15.44
N GLY A 197 -19.82 23.09 16.03
CA GLY A 197 -19.50 23.10 17.46
C GLY A 197 -18.25 23.91 17.80
N ARG A 198 -17.88 23.88 19.08
CA ARG A 198 -16.64 24.49 19.61
C ARG A 198 -15.37 23.90 18.98
N ASN A 199 -15.38 22.59 18.80
CA ASN A 199 -14.29 21.81 18.22
C ASN A 199 -14.76 21.20 16.90
N SER A 200 -13.82 20.76 16.08
CA SER A 200 -14.15 19.97 14.91
C SER A 200 -14.83 18.64 15.28
N PRO A 201 -15.58 18.00 14.36
CA PRO A 201 -16.17 16.68 14.62
C PRO A 201 -15.11 15.64 15.03
N PHE A 202 -13.94 15.65 14.38
CA PHE A 202 -12.87 14.71 14.65
C PHE A 202 -12.23 14.94 16.03
N THR A 203 -11.88 16.18 16.34
CA THR A 203 -11.27 16.50 17.63
C THR A 203 -12.26 16.33 18.79
N SER A 204 -13.53 16.68 18.60
CA SER A 204 -14.60 16.41 19.58
C SER A 204 -14.67 14.93 19.94
N ALA A 205 -14.65 14.06 18.92
CA ALA A 205 -14.69 12.62 19.11
C ALA A 205 -13.40 12.07 19.74
N LEU A 206 -12.22 12.55 19.32
CA LEU A 206 -10.95 12.14 19.93
C LEU A 206 -10.88 12.49 21.43
N VAL A 207 -11.24 13.71 21.81
CA VAL A 207 -11.23 14.15 23.22
C VAL A 207 -12.19 13.29 24.07
N ALA A 208 -13.33 12.89 23.51
CA ALA A 208 -14.30 12.02 24.17
C ALA A 208 -13.75 10.61 24.43
N HIS A 209 -13.11 9.99 23.44
CA HIS A 209 -12.75 8.56 23.49
C HIS A 209 -11.32 8.25 23.90
N LEU A 210 -10.36 9.17 23.68
CA LEU A 210 -8.95 8.89 23.97
C LEU A 210 -8.74 8.57 25.45
N GLY A 211 -8.02 7.49 25.75
CA GLY A 211 -7.78 7.06 27.13
C GLY A 211 -9.04 6.59 27.85
N THR A 212 -9.94 5.93 27.13
CA THR A 212 -11.01 5.14 27.73
C THR A 212 -10.36 4.02 28.56
N PRO A 213 -10.67 3.90 29.87
CA PRO A 213 -9.98 2.96 30.75
C PRO A 213 -9.97 1.51 30.21
N GLY A 214 -8.78 0.94 30.10
CA GLY A 214 -8.54 -0.43 29.65
C GLY A 214 -8.79 -0.68 28.15
N GLN A 215 -9.06 0.36 27.36
CA GLN A 215 -9.38 0.22 25.95
C GLN A 215 -8.13 0.44 25.08
N ASP A 216 -7.97 -0.41 24.06
CA ASP A 216 -6.93 -0.26 23.04
C ASP A 216 -7.24 0.90 22.09
N ILE A 217 -6.20 1.60 21.65
CA ILE A 217 -6.28 2.77 20.77
C ILE A 217 -7.02 2.49 19.46
N MET A 218 -6.90 1.30 18.88
CA MET A 218 -7.62 0.97 17.64
C MET A 218 -9.13 0.90 17.89
N ARG A 219 -9.54 0.45 19.07
CA ARG A 219 -10.96 0.44 19.45
C ARG A 219 -11.47 1.86 19.72
N GLU A 220 -10.68 2.69 20.40
CA GLU A 220 -11.00 4.12 20.57
C GLU A 220 -11.20 4.81 19.21
N LEU A 221 -10.36 4.52 18.21
CA LEU A 221 -10.51 5.11 16.86
C LEU A 221 -11.73 4.60 16.08
N ILE A 222 -12.20 3.38 16.34
CA ILE A 222 -13.49 2.89 15.81
C ILE A 222 -14.63 3.72 16.40
N ASP A 223 -14.61 4.00 17.70
CA ASP A 223 -15.62 4.83 18.37
C ASP A 223 -15.56 6.28 17.86
N VAL A 224 -14.35 6.82 17.65
CA VAL A 224 -14.13 8.13 17.00
C VAL A 224 -14.77 8.18 15.62
N ARG A 225 -14.50 7.18 14.76
CA ARG A 225 -15.07 7.13 13.41
C ARG A 225 -16.60 7.09 13.44
N ARG A 226 -17.19 6.29 14.33
CA ARG A 226 -18.65 6.20 14.50
C ARG A 226 -19.24 7.56 14.83
N ASP A 227 -18.65 8.27 15.78
CA ASP A 227 -19.17 9.55 16.25
C ASP A 227 -19.00 10.66 15.19
N VAL A 228 -17.91 10.66 14.43
CA VAL A 228 -17.72 11.59 13.31
C VAL A 228 -18.71 11.32 12.18
N LEU A 229 -18.94 10.05 11.83
CA LEU A 229 -19.96 9.68 10.84
C LEU A 229 -21.34 10.19 11.25
N ALA A 230 -21.72 10.00 12.52
CA ALA A 230 -22.99 10.47 13.05
C ALA A 230 -23.09 12.00 13.06
N ALA A 231 -22.04 12.70 13.51
CA ALA A 231 -22.01 14.16 13.60
C ALA A 231 -21.95 14.88 12.24
N THR A 232 -21.60 14.17 11.16
CA THR A 232 -21.45 14.73 9.82
C THR A 232 -22.44 14.17 8.80
N ASP A 233 -23.44 13.41 9.23
CA ASP A 233 -24.39 12.71 8.35
C ASP A 233 -23.69 11.83 7.30
N GLY A 234 -22.57 11.20 7.68
CA GLY A 234 -21.76 10.36 6.80
C GLY A 234 -20.89 11.10 5.79
N LYS A 235 -20.83 12.45 5.83
CA LYS A 235 -20.04 13.25 4.87
C LYS A 235 -18.54 13.20 5.15
N GLN A 236 -18.15 12.91 6.39
CA GLN A 236 -16.75 12.77 6.80
C GLN A 236 -16.51 11.39 7.40
N VAL A 237 -15.45 10.73 6.95
CA VAL A 237 -15.05 9.41 7.43
C VAL A 237 -13.60 9.45 7.87
N PRO A 238 -13.29 9.45 9.18
CA PRO A 238 -11.92 9.34 9.65
C PRO A 238 -11.24 8.07 9.15
N TRP A 239 -9.97 8.19 8.79
CA TRP A 239 -9.18 7.14 8.18
C TRP A 239 -7.83 6.98 8.88
N GLU A 240 -7.39 5.75 9.12
CA GLU A 240 -6.12 5.47 9.77
C GLU A 240 -5.23 4.50 8.97
N ASN A 241 -3.93 4.60 9.23
CA ASN A 241 -2.92 3.64 8.82
C ASN A 241 -2.12 3.23 10.05
N SER A 242 -2.06 1.93 10.34
CA SER A 242 -1.41 1.42 11.55
C SER A 242 -0.36 0.38 11.20
N SER A 243 0.76 0.47 11.87
CA SER A 243 1.84 -0.51 11.93
C SER A 243 2.28 -0.75 13.38
N LEU A 244 1.36 -0.52 14.33
CA LEU A 244 1.53 -0.92 15.73
C LEU A 244 1.72 -2.43 15.82
N THR A 245 2.66 -2.85 16.67
CA THR A 245 3.01 -4.27 16.85
C THR A 245 2.39 -4.90 18.08
N GLY A 246 1.60 -4.15 18.84
CA GLY A 246 0.93 -4.58 20.05
C GLY A 246 -0.17 -3.61 20.45
N GLU A 247 -0.94 -3.99 21.47
CA GLU A 247 -2.00 -3.15 22.03
C GLU A 247 -1.40 -1.90 22.69
N VAL A 248 -2.08 -0.78 22.52
CA VAL A 248 -1.71 0.51 23.12
C VAL A 248 -2.90 1.01 23.92
N VAL A 249 -2.79 0.91 25.24
CA VAL A 249 -3.82 1.38 26.18
C VAL A 249 -3.33 2.65 26.86
N LEU A 250 -3.93 3.80 26.52
CA LEU A 250 -3.49 5.10 27.05
C LEU A 250 -3.83 5.27 28.54
N LYS A 251 -4.89 4.61 29.02
CA LYS A 251 -5.28 4.63 30.43
C LYS A 251 -5.62 3.21 30.90
N PRO A 252 -4.70 2.48 31.53
CA PRO A 252 -5.00 1.17 32.11
C PRO A 252 -6.05 1.28 33.22
N PHE A 253 -6.76 0.19 33.52
CA PHE A 253 -7.55 0.11 34.75
C PHE A 253 -6.62 0.26 35.97
N PRO A 254 -7.06 0.93 37.05
CA PRO A 254 -6.34 0.87 38.31
C PRO A 254 -6.25 -0.58 38.75
N GLU A 255 -5.03 -1.13 38.88
CA GLU A 255 -4.85 -2.43 39.51
C GLU A 255 -5.32 -2.35 40.97
N GLU A 256 -6.32 -3.15 41.34
CA GLU A 256 -6.53 -3.47 42.76
C GLU A 256 -5.30 -4.26 43.26
N PRO A 257 -4.78 -3.99 44.47
CA PRO A 257 -3.64 -4.69 45.01
C PRO A 257 -3.97 -6.18 45.16
N LYS A 258 -3.52 -7.00 44.21
CA LYS A 258 -3.61 -8.46 44.29
C LYS A 258 -2.78 -8.94 45.47
N ALA A 259 -3.46 -9.36 46.52
CA ALA A 259 -2.87 -10.14 47.61
C ALA A 259 -2.16 -11.37 47.02
N ALA A 260 -0.92 -11.59 47.46
CA ALA A 260 -0.07 -12.68 47.00
C ALA A 260 -0.74 -14.05 47.21
N SER A 261 -1.14 -14.68 46.11
CA SER A 261 -1.33 -16.13 46.03
C SER A 261 -0.10 -16.76 45.36
N ALA A 262 0.44 -17.77 46.05
CA ALA A 262 1.59 -18.57 45.68
C ALA A 262 1.43 -19.22 44.28
N PRO A 263 2.53 -19.67 43.64
CA PRO A 263 2.57 -19.90 42.20
C PRO A 263 1.80 -21.18 41.83
N THR A 264 0.62 -21.02 41.29
CA THR A 264 0.01 -22.05 40.45
C THR A 264 0.68 -21.97 39.09
N SER A 265 1.43 -23.01 38.75
CA SER A 265 1.91 -23.30 37.40
C SER A 265 0.74 -23.33 36.43
N GLN A 266 0.42 -22.18 35.84
CA GLN A 266 -0.39 -22.08 34.64
C GLN A 266 0.54 -21.68 33.51
N SER A 267 0.70 -22.62 32.59
CA SER A 267 1.35 -22.46 31.29
C SER A 267 1.10 -21.08 30.71
N ALA A 268 2.18 -20.38 30.38
CA ALA A 268 2.13 -19.24 29.47
C ALA A 268 1.32 -19.62 28.20
N PRO A 269 0.62 -18.68 27.55
CA PRO A 269 0.19 -18.87 26.18
C PRO A 269 1.26 -18.31 25.21
N PRO A 270 2.17 -19.12 24.66
CA PRO A 270 2.82 -18.81 23.41
C PRO A 270 2.04 -19.50 22.28
N ASP A 271 1.25 -18.78 21.47
CA ASP A 271 0.94 -19.24 20.10
C ASP A 271 0.19 -18.24 19.20
N ASN A 272 -0.34 -17.12 19.71
CA ASN A 272 -1.13 -16.20 18.88
C ASN A 272 -0.38 -15.61 17.67
N ALA A 273 0.94 -15.39 17.78
CA ALA A 273 1.74 -14.87 16.67
C ALA A 273 1.94 -15.90 15.54
N VAL A 274 2.08 -17.18 15.90
CA VAL A 274 2.22 -18.29 14.94
C VAL A 274 0.87 -18.56 14.29
N GLU A 275 -0.21 -18.54 15.07
CA GLU A 275 -1.57 -18.68 14.58
C GLU A 275 -1.96 -17.53 13.63
N LEU A 276 -1.63 -16.27 13.98
CA LEU A 276 -1.86 -15.09 13.14
C LEU A 276 -1.10 -15.18 11.82
N ALA A 277 0.17 -15.58 11.86
CA ALA A 277 0.98 -15.76 10.66
C ALA A 277 0.42 -16.87 9.78
N TYR A 278 0.00 -18.00 10.36
CA TYR A 278 -0.64 -19.08 9.61
C TYR A 278 -1.95 -18.59 8.97
N TRP A 279 -2.83 -17.95 9.75
CA TRP A 279 -4.11 -17.44 9.26
C TRP A 279 -3.94 -16.42 8.13
N ALA A 280 -2.95 -15.53 8.22
CA ALA A 280 -2.62 -14.56 7.18
C ALA A 280 -2.27 -15.22 5.83
N THR A 281 -1.70 -16.43 5.84
CA THR A 281 -1.37 -17.15 4.60
C THR A 281 -2.58 -17.80 3.93
N ILE A 282 -3.65 -18.10 4.67
CA ILE A 282 -4.80 -18.89 4.15
C ILE A 282 -6.11 -18.11 4.03
N LYS A 283 -6.25 -16.94 4.68
CA LYS A 283 -7.52 -16.19 4.78
C LYS A 283 -8.21 -15.87 3.43
N ASP A 284 -7.41 -15.71 2.37
CA ASP A 284 -7.86 -15.36 1.02
C ASP A 284 -7.91 -16.59 0.08
N SER A 285 -7.60 -17.79 0.59
CA SER A 285 -7.68 -19.04 -0.17
C SER A 285 -9.13 -19.42 -0.49
N THR A 286 -9.34 -20.01 -1.66
CA THR A 286 -10.61 -20.59 -2.09
C THR A 286 -10.67 -22.11 -1.96
N ASP A 287 -9.57 -22.73 -1.51
CA ASP A 287 -9.42 -24.17 -1.33
C ASP A 287 -9.67 -24.55 0.15
N LYS A 288 -10.62 -25.48 0.34
CA LYS A 288 -11.11 -25.97 1.62
C LYS A 288 -10.00 -26.62 2.47
N SER A 289 -9.04 -27.30 1.84
CA SER A 289 -7.99 -28.07 2.53
C SER A 289 -7.10 -27.22 3.43
N PHE A 290 -6.86 -25.94 3.08
CA PHE A 290 -6.07 -25.03 3.90
C PHE A 290 -6.74 -24.68 5.23
N PHE A 291 -8.07 -24.54 5.23
CA PHE A 291 -8.84 -24.24 6.44
C PHE A 291 -9.00 -25.48 7.31
N GLU A 292 -9.10 -26.67 6.72
CA GLU A 292 -9.09 -27.94 7.46
C GLU A 292 -7.74 -28.20 8.14
N ALA A 293 -6.64 -27.96 7.44
CA ALA A 293 -5.29 -28.05 8.00
C ALA A 293 -5.08 -27.05 9.15
N TYR A 294 -5.60 -25.84 9.01
CA TYR A 294 -5.60 -24.85 10.10
C TYR A 294 -6.39 -25.33 11.33
N LEU A 295 -7.56 -25.96 11.15
CA LEU A 295 -8.35 -26.51 12.26
C LEU A 295 -7.71 -27.74 12.91
N GLN A 296 -6.90 -28.51 12.17
CA GLN A 296 -6.11 -29.60 12.74
C GLN A 296 -4.96 -29.08 13.60
N GLN A 297 -4.29 -28.01 13.16
CA GLN A 297 -3.16 -27.41 13.87
C GLN A 297 -3.62 -26.54 15.06
N PHE A 298 -4.75 -25.84 14.93
CA PHE A 298 -5.30 -24.91 15.92
C PHE A 298 -6.79 -25.19 16.23
N PRO A 299 -7.12 -26.35 16.83
CA PRO A 299 -8.52 -26.76 17.06
C PRO A 299 -9.31 -25.81 17.98
N GLY A 300 -8.62 -25.11 18.88
CA GLY A 300 -9.15 -24.06 19.75
C GLY A 300 -8.64 -22.65 19.42
N GLY A 301 -8.08 -22.45 18.21
CA GLY A 301 -7.50 -21.18 17.79
C GLY A 301 -8.51 -20.04 17.68
N VAL A 302 -8.01 -18.81 17.78
CA VAL A 302 -8.79 -17.56 17.65
C VAL A 302 -9.56 -17.50 16.33
N PHE A 303 -9.00 -18.04 15.24
CA PHE A 303 -9.68 -18.08 13.93
C PHE A 303 -10.43 -19.39 13.63
N ALA A 304 -10.51 -20.34 14.58
CA ALA A 304 -11.24 -21.61 14.38
C ALA A 304 -12.73 -21.41 13.99
N PRO A 305 -13.49 -20.46 14.57
CA PRO A 305 -14.84 -20.17 14.10
C PRO A 305 -14.87 -19.63 12.65
N LEU A 306 -13.93 -18.77 12.29
CA LEU A 306 -13.83 -18.19 10.94
C LEU A 306 -13.44 -19.24 9.89
N ALA A 307 -12.53 -20.15 10.22
CA ALA A 307 -12.13 -21.25 9.35
C ALA A 307 -13.32 -22.17 9.04
N ARG A 308 -14.15 -22.51 10.05
CA ARG A 308 -15.37 -23.30 9.85
C ARG A 308 -16.38 -22.59 8.95
N LEU A 309 -16.55 -21.28 9.10
CA LEU A 309 -17.41 -20.47 8.22
C LEU A 309 -16.90 -20.42 6.78
N LYS A 310 -15.58 -20.33 6.57
CA LYS A 310 -14.96 -20.39 5.23
C LYS A 310 -15.19 -21.75 4.56
N ILE A 311 -15.05 -22.85 5.31
CA ILE A 311 -15.33 -24.21 4.82
C ILE A 311 -16.80 -24.33 4.37
N ASP A 312 -17.76 -23.90 5.20
CA ASP A 312 -19.19 -23.93 4.86
C ASP A 312 -19.52 -23.10 3.61
N ALA A 313 -18.91 -21.93 3.47
CA ALA A 313 -19.08 -21.10 2.28
C ALA A 313 -18.52 -21.75 1.00
N ILE A 314 -17.37 -22.44 1.10
CA ILE A 314 -16.77 -23.17 -0.02
C ILE A 314 -17.63 -24.38 -0.38
N ASP A 315 -18.13 -25.14 0.60
CA ASP A 315 -18.99 -26.30 0.37
C ASP A 315 -20.31 -25.90 -0.32
N LYS A 316 -20.95 -24.81 0.14
CA LYS A 316 -22.17 -24.28 -0.50
C LYS A 316 -21.94 -23.83 -1.93
N ARG A 317 -20.79 -23.22 -2.22
CA ARG A 317 -20.41 -22.82 -3.58
C ARG A 317 -20.18 -24.04 -4.48
N MET A 318 -19.42 -25.02 -3.99
CA MET A 318 -19.16 -26.29 -4.70
C MET A 318 -20.44 -27.06 -5.00
N GLU A 319 -21.40 -27.06 -4.06
CA GLU A 319 -22.69 -27.71 -4.25
C GLU A 319 -23.56 -26.97 -5.28
N ALA A 320 -23.59 -25.64 -5.23
CA ALA A 320 -24.28 -24.83 -6.25
C ALA A 320 -23.68 -25.01 -7.65
N GLU A 321 -22.34 -25.12 -7.76
CA GLU A 321 -21.64 -25.39 -9.01
C GLU A 321 -21.95 -26.80 -9.55
N ARG A 322 -22.05 -27.82 -8.67
CA ARG A 322 -22.47 -29.18 -9.07
C ARG A 322 -23.93 -29.23 -9.52
N GLN A 323 -24.82 -28.50 -8.87
CA GLN A 323 -26.23 -28.41 -9.26
C GLN A 323 -26.41 -27.67 -10.60
N ALA A 324 -25.61 -26.63 -10.85
CA ALA A 324 -25.57 -25.95 -12.15
C ALA A 324 -25.03 -26.85 -13.27
N ALA A 325 -24.12 -27.78 -12.98
CA ALA A 325 -23.59 -28.75 -13.92
C ALA A 325 -24.52 -29.95 -14.20
N HIS A 326 -25.65 -30.07 -13.48
CA HIS A 326 -26.61 -31.17 -13.61
C HIS A 326 -27.98 -30.79 -14.20
N LEU A 327 -28.12 -29.58 -14.78
CA LEU A 327 -29.26 -29.29 -15.64
C LEU A 327 -29.10 -29.98 -17.01
N PRO A 328 -30.02 -30.86 -17.44
CA PRO A 328 -29.93 -31.52 -18.74
C PRO A 328 -30.21 -30.54 -19.89
N GLU A 329 -29.27 -30.43 -20.83
CA GLU A 329 -29.51 -29.90 -22.18
C GLU A 329 -30.54 -30.77 -22.89
N ALA A 330 -31.79 -30.32 -22.95
CA ALA A 330 -32.81 -30.87 -23.83
C ALA A 330 -33.34 -29.75 -24.74
N GLY A 331 -32.96 -29.81 -26.02
CA GLY A 331 -33.71 -29.19 -27.10
C GLY A 331 -32.91 -28.27 -28.01
N ARG A 332 -32.06 -28.84 -28.87
CA ARG A 332 -31.68 -28.17 -30.13
C ARG A 332 -31.87 -29.12 -31.31
N ALA A 333 -32.42 -28.53 -32.37
CA ALA A 333 -32.75 -29.07 -33.70
C ALA A 333 -34.15 -29.73 -33.78
N THR A 334 -35.04 -29.40 -34.74
CA THR A 334 -34.84 -29.13 -36.18
C THR A 334 -36.03 -28.39 -36.84
N ASN A 335 -35.75 -27.73 -37.98
CA ASN A 335 -36.65 -27.40 -39.12
C ASN A 335 -37.63 -26.21 -38.93
N ALA A 336 -37.97 -25.39 -39.91
CA ALA A 336 -37.52 -25.15 -41.28
C ALA A 336 -38.10 -23.78 -41.73
N THR A 337 -37.69 -23.40 -42.92
CA THR A 337 -37.91 -22.21 -43.74
C THR A 337 -39.35 -21.67 -43.92
N ASP A 338 -39.35 -20.41 -44.35
CA ASP A 338 -40.27 -19.73 -45.29
C ASP A 338 -41.34 -18.74 -44.79
N ASP A 339 -41.07 -17.51 -45.24
CA ASP A 339 -41.95 -16.55 -45.89
C ASP A 339 -42.92 -15.65 -45.11
N ALA A 340 -42.74 -14.37 -45.47
CA ALA A 340 -43.41 -13.18 -45.01
C ALA A 340 -44.72 -12.92 -45.77
N LYS A 341 -45.71 -12.35 -45.05
CA LYS A 341 -46.46 -11.12 -45.40
C LYS A 341 -47.72 -11.01 -44.52
N GLY A 342 -48.07 -9.78 -44.13
CA GLY A 342 -49.47 -9.41 -43.88
C GLY A 342 -49.78 -8.64 -42.59
N THR A 343 -49.54 -7.33 -42.62
CA THR A 343 -50.39 -6.23 -42.13
C THR A 343 -51.81 -6.60 -41.65
N GLU A 344 -52.25 -6.20 -40.45
CA GLU A 344 -53.05 -4.98 -40.14
C GLU A 344 -53.78 -5.05 -38.76
N VAL A 345 -54.15 -3.86 -38.30
CA VAL A 345 -54.75 -3.36 -37.04
C VAL A 345 -56.06 -3.98 -36.51
N ALA A 346 -56.23 -3.98 -35.17
CA ALA A 346 -57.22 -3.18 -34.41
C ALA A 346 -57.57 -3.74 -33.01
N SER A 347 -57.22 -2.94 -31.99
CA SER A 347 -58.03 -2.48 -30.83
C SER A 347 -58.78 -3.42 -29.84
N LEU A 348 -58.41 -3.24 -28.55
CA LEU A 348 -59.23 -3.18 -27.31
C LEU A 348 -59.84 -4.52 -26.80
N GLU A 349 -59.77 -4.95 -25.53
CA GLU A 349 -59.77 -4.25 -24.22
C GLU A 349 -59.42 -5.21 -23.04
N HIS A 350 -58.78 -4.66 -22.00
CA HIS A 350 -58.85 -4.96 -20.54
C HIS A 350 -58.66 -6.38 -19.93
N ARG A 351 -57.55 -6.57 -19.19
CA ARG A 351 -57.45 -6.64 -17.71
C ARG A 351 -56.03 -7.03 -17.24
N ASP A 352 -55.48 -6.23 -16.32
CA ASP A 352 -54.24 -6.32 -15.52
C ASP A 352 -53.11 -7.27 -15.94
N PRO A 353 -51.89 -6.72 -16.10
CA PRO A 353 -50.80 -7.26 -15.28
C PRO A 353 -49.76 -6.23 -14.80
N LEU A 354 -49.24 -6.51 -13.60
CA LEU A 354 -47.84 -6.37 -13.20
C LEU A 354 -47.19 -4.98 -13.30
N VAL A 355 -46.97 -4.41 -12.12
CA VAL A 355 -45.72 -3.74 -11.70
C VAL A 355 -44.71 -3.54 -12.83
N GLN A 356 -44.73 -2.34 -13.43
CA GLN A 356 -43.62 -1.87 -14.24
C GLN A 356 -42.40 -1.64 -13.34
N SER A 357 -41.55 -2.66 -13.26
CA SER A 357 -40.13 -2.48 -12.98
C SER A 357 -39.45 -2.09 -14.29
N SER A 358 -39.28 -0.79 -14.55
CA SER A 358 -38.32 -0.33 -15.55
C SER A 358 -36.90 -0.54 -15.02
N ALA A 359 -36.11 -1.30 -15.78
CA ALA A 359 -34.77 -1.76 -15.44
C ALA A 359 -33.76 -0.60 -15.29
N PRO A 360 -32.81 -0.66 -14.34
CA PRO A 360 -31.68 0.29 -14.23
C PRO A 360 -30.50 0.01 -15.18
N GLY A 361 -30.66 -0.84 -16.21
CA GLY A 361 -29.53 -1.52 -16.86
C GLY A 361 -28.96 -0.93 -18.16
N THR A 362 -29.68 -0.04 -18.86
CA THR A 362 -29.30 0.39 -20.22
C THR A 362 -28.14 1.39 -20.23
N ASP A 363 -28.16 2.36 -19.32
CA ASP A 363 -27.14 3.43 -19.25
C ASP A 363 -25.77 2.89 -18.80
N ALA A 364 -25.76 1.97 -17.83
CA ALA A 364 -24.54 1.35 -17.33
C ALA A 364 -23.86 0.44 -18.38
N SER A 365 -24.63 -0.33 -19.15
CA SER A 365 -24.08 -1.19 -20.21
C SER A 365 -23.56 -0.39 -21.40
N GLU A 366 -24.20 0.72 -21.74
CA GLU A 366 -23.73 1.63 -22.78
C GLU A 366 -22.43 2.34 -22.40
N LEU A 367 -22.34 2.84 -21.15
CA LEU A 367 -21.13 3.44 -20.61
C LEU A 367 -19.97 2.44 -20.54
N ALA A 368 -20.25 1.22 -20.10
CA ALA A 368 -19.28 0.12 -20.11
C ALA A 368 -18.76 -0.15 -21.53
N ARG A 369 -19.68 -0.24 -22.52
CA ARG A 369 -19.33 -0.49 -23.91
C ARG A 369 -18.52 0.65 -24.53
N ALA A 370 -18.86 1.90 -24.22
CA ALA A 370 -18.10 3.07 -24.67
C ALA A 370 -16.69 3.09 -24.08
N THR A 371 -16.56 2.78 -22.79
CA THR A 371 -15.26 2.71 -22.10
C THR A 371 -14.39 1.59 -22.66
N GLN A 372 -14.96 0.42 -22.93
CA GLN A 372 -14.26 -0.71 -23.57
C GLN A 372 -13.73 -0.34 -24.97
N ARG A 373 -14.50 0.40 -25.77
CA ARG A 373 -14.06 0.87 -27.11
C ARG A 373 -12.85 1.78 -27.01
N GLU A 374 -12.82 2.69 -26.06
CA GLU A 374 -11.65 3.56 -25.87
C GLU A 374 -10.44 2.78 -25.35
N LEU A 375 -10.64 1.84 -24.42
CA LEU A 375 -9.57 0.95 -23.94
C LEU A 375 -8.98 0.08 -25.06
N LEU A 376 -9.81 -0.40 -26.00
CA LEU A 376 -9.36 -1.08 -27.22
C LEU A 376 -8.54 -0.14 -28.11
N ARG A 377 -9.01 1.09 -28.32
CA ARG A 377 -8.33 2.10 -29.15
C ARG A 377 -6.93 2.45 -28.64
N ILE A 378 -6.77 2.58 -27.31
CA ILE A 378 -5.47 2.87 -26.70
C ILE A 378 -4.61 1.62 -26.45
N GLY A 379 -5.09 0.44 -26.88
CA GLY A 379 -4.38 -0.83 -26.84
C GLY A 379 -4.33 -1.53 -25.49
N CYS A 380 -5.17 -1.11 -24.53
CA CYS A 380 -5.18 -1.63 -23.16
C CYS A 380 -6.18 -2.79 -22.95
N LEU A 381 -7.15 -2.95 -23.85
CA LEU A 381 -8.13 -4.06 -23.87
C LEU A 381 -8.01 -4.84 -25.18
N TRP A 382 -8.43 -6.12 -25.17
CA TRP A 382 -8.46 -7.01 -26.35
C TRP A 382 -9.86 -7.63 -26.53
N GLY A 383 -10.20 -8.06 -27.75
CA GLY A 383 -11.51 -8.65 -28.06
C GLY A 383 -12.55 -7.62 -28.54
N ARG A 384 -13.81 -7.77 -28.12
CA ARG A 384 -14.93 -6.89 -28.54
C ARG A 384 -15.50 -6.14 -27.35
N ALA A 385 -16.00 -4.93 -27.58
CA ALA A 385 -16.75 -4.17 -26.59
C ALA A 385 -18.17 -4.74 -26.46
N THR A 386 -18.39 -5.64 -25.51
CA THR A 386 -19.67 -6.31 -25.26
C THR A 386 -20.64 -5.45 -24.45
N GLY A 387 -20.14 -4.49 -23.66
CA GLY A 387 -20.92 -3.76 -22.66
C GLY A 387 -21.08 -4.50 -21.33
N GLU A 388 -20.46 -5.68 -21.19
CA GLU A 388 -20.37 -6.41 -19.93
C GLU A 388 -19.05 -6.07 -19.23
N TRP A 389 -19.13 -5.51 -18.02
CA TRP A 389 -17.94 -5.04 -17.30
C TRP A 389 -17.36 -6.11 -16.37
N GLY A 390 -16.50 -6.95 -16.95
CA GLY A 390 -15.85 -8.08 -16.27
C GLY A 390 -14.40 -7.83 -15.81
N ALA A 391 -13.77 -8.87 -15.27
CA ALA A 391 -12.40 -8.83 -14.77
C ALA A 391 -11.38 -8.30 -15.81
N ASP A 392 -11.56 -8.65 -17.10
CA ASP A 392 -10.68 -8.20 -18.17
C ASP A 392 -10.80 -6.70 -18.43
N SER A 393 -12.01 -6.14 -18.32
CA SER A 393 -12.24 -4.69 -18.45
C SER A 393 -11.62 -3.92 -17.29
N ARG A 394 -11.75 -4.43 -16.06
CA ARG A 394 -11.09 -3.87 -14.87
C ARG A 394 -9.57 -3.91 -14.99
N LYS A 395 -9.03 -5.04 -15.46
CA LYS A 395 -7.59 -5.22 -15.66
C LYS A 395 -7.07 -4.28 -16.76
N ALA A 396 -7.78 -4.14 -17.86
CA ALA A 396 -7.44 -3.20 -18.93
C ALA A 396 -7.43 -1.75 -18.44
N LEU A 397 -8.43 -1.37 -17.64
CA LEU A 397 -8.54 -0.04 -17.07
C LEU A 397 -7.44 0.24 -16.02
N GLN A 398 -7.10 -0.74 -15.19
CA GLN A 398 -5.96 -0.67 -14.28
C GLN A 398 -4.64 -0.54 -15.05
N ALA A 399 -4.48 -1.30 -16.13
CA ALA A 399 -3.27 -1.29 -16.94
C ALA A 399 -3.10 0.05 -17.70
N TYR A 400 -4.20 0.71 -18.07
CA TYR A 400 -4.21 2.09 -18.51
C TYR A 400 -3.75 3.03 -17.39
N ALA A 401 -4.34 2.90 -16.21
CA ALA A 401 -4.09 3.74 -15.04
C ALA A 401 -2.62 3.72 -14.64
N ASP A 402 -2.04 2.52 -14.47
CA ASP A 402 -0.65 2.32 -14.09
C ASP A 402 0.32 2.99 -15.08
N ARG A 403 0.01 2.92 -16.38
CA ARG A 403 0.89 3.46 -17.44
C ARG A 403 0.80 4.96 -17.60
N GLN A 404 -0.34 5.54 -17.31
CA GLN A 404 -0.48 7.00 -17.25
C GLN A 404 -0.09 7.55 -15.87
N GLY A 405 0.32 6.69 -14.94
CA GLY A 405 0.57 7.08 -13.54
C GLY A 405 -0.67 7.65 -12.85
N VAL A 406 -1.87 7.32 -13.35
CA VAL A 406 -3.15 7.77 -12.83
C VAL A 406 -3.63 6.74 -11.82
N ARG A 407 -4.04 7.17 -10.63
CA ARG A 407 -4.71 6.30 -9.67
C ARG A 407 -6.21 6.47 -9.83
N LEU A 408 -6.88 5.41 -10.26
CA LEU A 408 -8.34 5.41 -10.40
C LEU A 408 -8.99 5.12 -9.06
N ALA A 409 -10.09 5.82 -8.76
CA ALA A 409 -10.88 5.64 -7.54
C ALA A 409 -11.63 4.30 -7.54
N SER A 410 -12.00 3.80 -8.72
CA SER A 410 -12.56 2.48 -8.93
C SER A 410 -12.12 1.95 -10.30
N LEU A 411 -12.18 0.63 -10.46
CA LEU A 411 -12.03 -0.01 -11.76
C LEU A 411 -13.38 -0.20 -12.47
N GLU A 412 -14.37 0.62 -12.12
CA GLU A 412 -15.70 0.63 -12.75
C GLU A 412 -15.78 1.77 -13.78
N PRO A 413 -16.55 1.60 -14.87
CA PRO A 413 -16.62 2.60 -15.93
C PRO A 413 -17.44 3.79 -15.43
N THR A 414 -16.86 4.99 -15.52
CA THR A 414 -17.54 6.26 -15.20
C THR A 414 -17.45 7.21 -16.39
N ALA A 415 -18.36 8.18 -16.47
CA ALA A 415 -18.34 9.19 -17.54
C ALA A 415 -17.01 9.97 -17.57
N GLU A 416 -16.44 10.26 -16.40
CA GLU A 416 -15.15 10.95 -16.29
C GLU A 416 -13.99 10.10 -16.85
N ILE A 417 -13.99 8.80 -16.57
CA ILE A 417 -13.00 7.87 -17.11
C ILE A 417 -13.12 7.78 -18.63
N LEU A 418 -14.34 7.71 -19.15
CA LEU A 418 -14.59 7.68 -20.60
C LEU A 418 -14.06 8.94 -21.29
N GLU A 419 -14.33 10.13 -20.76
CA GLU A 419 -13.83 11.40 -21.33
C GLU A 419 -12.30 11.48 -21.26
N ARG A 420 -11.71 11.02 -20.16
CA ARG A 420 -10.25 10.95 -20.03
C ARG A 420 -9.63 10.00 -21.06
N LEU A 421 -10.25 8.86 -21.32
CA LEU A 421 -9.78 7.91 -22.33
C LEU A 421 -9.93 8.47 -23.76
N ARG A 422 -11.00 9.23 -24.04
CA ARG A 422 -11.21 9.92 -25.33
C ARG A 422 -10.15 10.98 -25.63
N ALA A 423 -9.69 11.71 -24.61
CA ALA A 423 -8.70 12.77 -24.75
C ALA A 423 -7.30 12.27 -25.16
N LEU A 424 -7.06 10.96 -25.17
CA LEU A 424 -5.76 10.37 -25.51
C LEU A 424 -5.57 10.28 -27.02
N GLY A 425 -4.54 10.95 -27.55
CA GLY A 425 -4.26 11.00 -29.00
C GLY A 425 -3.58 9.76 -29.59
N GLY A 426 -3.16 8.78 -28.78
CA GLY A 426 -2.40 7.63 -29.25
C GLY A 426 -2.48 6.39 -28.34
N ARG A 427 -1.80 5.31 -28.76
CA ARG A 427 -1.72 4.06 -28.00
C ARG A 427 -0.98 4.29 -26.68
N VAL A 428 -1.58 3.87 -25.57
CA VAL A 428 -1.02 4.01 -24.21
C VAL A 428 -0.39 2.70 -23.74
N CYS A 429 -1.03 1.58 -24.05
CA CYS A 429 -0.54 0.29 -23.65
C CYS A 429 0.37 -0.30 -24.77
N PRO A 430 1.60 -0.73 -24.43
CA PRO A 430 2.50 -1.36 -25.38
C PRO A 430 1.81 -2.57 -25.98
N LEU A 431 2.13 -2.87 -27.24
CA LEU A 431 1.60 -4.02 -27.95
C LEU A 431 1.89 -5.28 -27.13
N ALA A 432 0.88 -5.84 -26.49
CA ALA A 432 0.99 -7.13 -25.81
C ALA A 432 0.59 -8.19 -26.81
N CYS A 433 1.55 -9.03 -27.18
CA CYS A 433 1.33 -10.10 -28.15
C CYS A 433 0.79 -11.35 -27.46
N GLU A 434 0.03 -12.15 -28.21
CA GLU A 434 -0.45 -13.45 -27.74
C GLU A 434 0.70 -14.37 -27.33
N HIS A 435 0.40 -15.38 -26.52
CA HIS A 435 1.41 -16.33 -26.04
C HIS A 435 2.14 -16.99 -27.22
N GLY A 436 3.46 -16.90 -27.25
CA GLY A 436 4.28 -17.38 -28.37
C GLY A 436 4.55 -16.32 -29.46
N MET A 437 4.25 -15.05 -29.21
CA MET A 437 4.52 -13.91 -30.10
C MET A 437 5.30 -12.82 -29.33
N ARG A 438 6.23 -12.13 -30.01
CA ARG A 438 7.01 -11.01 -29.49
C ARG A 438 6.75 -9.73 -30.30
N VAL A 439 6.97 -8.59 -29.68
CA VAL A 439 6.82 -7.28 -30.35
C VAL A 439 7.99 -7.03 -31.29
N GLN A 440 7.71 -6.65 -32.54
CA GLN A 440 8.69 -6.14 -33.50
C GLN A 440 8.12 -4.89 -34.17
N GLY A 441 8.64 -3.71 -33.81
CA GLY A 441 8.02 -2.43 -34.18
C GLY A 441 6.63 -2.32 -33.57
N ASP A 442 5.63 -2.01 -34.40
CA ASP A 442 4.20 -1.96 -34.01
C ASP A 442 3.44 -3.27 -34.28
N HIS A 443 4.13 -4.38 -34.59
CA HIS A 443 3.51 -5.67 -34.92
C HIS A 443 3.93 -6.79 -33.97
N CYS A 444 3.02 -7.75 -33.78
CA CYS A 444 3.32 -9.00 -33.10
C CYS A 444 3.83 -10.00 -34.12
N VAL A 445 5.07 -10.46 -33.93
CA VAL A 445 5.68 -11.52 -34.73
C VAL A 445 5.85 -12.76 -33.87
N PRO A 446 5.87 -13.97 -34.43
CA PRO A 446 6.15 -15.18 -33.65
C PRO A 446 7.42 -15.06 -32.80
N GLN A 447 7.28 -15.33 -31.51
CA GLN A 447 8.39 -15.47 -30.59
C GLN A 447 9.09 -16.76 -30.97
N ALA A 448 10.35 -16.64 -31.37
CA ALA A 448 11.20 -17.77 -31.67
C ALA A 448 11.17 -18.73 -30.46
N SER A 449 10.73 -19.97 -30.70
CA SER A 449 10.62 -21.01 -29.67
C SER A 449 11.84 -21.93 -29.74
N GLY A 450 12.24 -22.49 -28.61
CA GLY A 450 13.46 -23.29 -28.52
C GLY A 450 14.72 -22.45 -28.51
N LEU A 451 15.79 -22.91 -29.18
CA LEU A 451 17.12 -22.32 -29.09
C LEU A 451 17.22 -20.91 -29.71
N SER A 452 16.43 -20.66 -30.76
CA SER A 452 16.39 -19.38 -31.47
C SER A 452 15.80 -18.24 -30.62
N ALA A 453 15.16 -18.54 -29.49
CA ALA A 453 14.74 -17.55 -28.50
C ALA A 453 15.93 -16.75 -27.94
N PHE A 454 17.13 -17.35 -27.92
CA PHE A 454 18.34 -16.77 -27.35
C PHE A 454 19.25 -16.11 -28.39
N ASP A 455 18.90 -16.20 -29.68
CA ASP A 455 19.75 -15.73 -30.77
C ASP A 455 19.97 -14.21 -30.70
N GLY A 456 21.20 -13.80 -30.99
CA GLY A 456 21.61 -12.39 -30.98
C GLY A 456 22.93 -12.15 -30.28
N THR A 457 23.26 -10.87 -30.09
CA THR A 457 24.51 -10.46 -29.43
C THR A 457 24.22 -10.11 -27.97
N TRP A 458 25.07 -10.58 -27.07
CA TRP A 458 24.93 -10.45 -25.63
C TRP A 458 26.19 -9.85 -25.02
N ARG A 459 26.00 -8.94 -24.06
CA ARG A 459 27.07 -8.43 -23.22
C ARG A 459 27.23 -9.36 -22.03
N LEU A 460 28.41 -9.94 -21.85
CA LEU A 460 28.80 -10.81 -20.75
C LEU A 460 29.76 -10.08 -19.81
N VAL A 461 29.34 -9.85 -18.56
CA VAL A 461 30.18 -9.27 -17.50
C VAL A 461 30.55 -10.37 -16.51
N ARG A 462 31.85 -10.51 -16.21
CA ARG A 462 32.38 -11.43 -15.20
C ARG A 462 32.98 -10.62 -14.07
N ARG A 463 32.48 -10.85 -12.85
CA ARG A 463 32.96 -10.17 -11.63
C ARG A 463 33.55 -11.20 -10.67
N ALA A 464 34.86 -11.11 -10.43
CA ALA A 464 35.56 -12.01 -9.54
C ALA A 464 35.14 -11.79 -8.08
N THR A 465 34.91 -12.89 -7.36
CA THR A 465 34.69 -12.91 -5.91
C THR A 465 35.91 -13.43 -5.15
N THR A 466 36.90 -13.98 -5.86
CA THR A 466 38.22 -14.34 -5.30
C THR A 466 39.28 -13.32 -5.72
N ASN A 467 40.45 -13.36 -5.06
CA ASN A 467 41.54 -12.44 -5.39
C ASN A 467 42.17 -12.82 -6.74
N CYS A 468 41.74 -12.11 -7.78
CA CYS A 468 42.11 -12.35 -9.18
C CYS A 468 43.10 -11.33 -9.74
N GLY A 469 43.77 -10.55 -8.88
CA GLY A 469 44.59 -9.43 -9.33
C GLY A 469 43.76 -8.42 -10.14
N ASP A 470 44.24 -8.07 -11.34
CA ASP A 470 43.61 -7.08 -12.24
C ASP A 470 42.29 -7.56 -12.88
N TRP A 471 41.91 -8.82 -12.67
CA TRP A 471 40.78 -9.47 -13.36
C TRP A 471 39.49 -9.36 -12.53
N ARG A 472 39.33 -8.25 -11.79
CA ARG A 472 38.20 -8.07 -10.87
C ARG A 472 36.87 -7.98 -11.59
N GLU A 473 36.85 -7.31 -12.75
CA GLU A 473 35.67 -7.20 -13.60
C GLU A 473 36.08 -7.15 -15.06
N LEU A 474 35.50 -8.02 -15.89
CA LEU A 474 35.78 -8.11 -17.32
C LEU A 474 34.46 -8.20 -18.10
N SER A 475 34.30 -7.33 -19.11
CA SER A 475 33.17 -7.36 -20.04
C SER A 475 33.60 -7.93 -21.39
N SER A 476 32.73 -8.68 -22.04
CA SER A 476 32.97 -9.27 -23.37
C SER A 476 31.64 -9.41 -24.12
N SER A 477 31.68 -9.33 -25.45
CA SER A 477 30.50 -9.60 -26.28
C SER A 477 30.52 -11.05 -26.74
N VAL A 478 29.38 -11.73 -26.64
CA VAL A 478 29.18 -13.10 -27.14
C VAL A 478 27.97 -13.13 -28.08
N VAL A 479 28.06 -13.93 -29.14
CA VAL A 479 26.96 -14.16 -30.08
C VAL A 479 26.37 -15.52 -29.78
N ILE A 480 25.04 -15.58 -29.68
CA ILE A 480 24.27 -16.82 -29.58
C ILE A 480 23.58 -17.02 -30.93
N SER A 481 23.73 -18.21 -31.50
CA SER A 481 23.00 -18.61 -32.71
C SER A 481 22.65 -20.09 -32.63
N ASP A 482 21.36 -20.39 -32.67
CA ASP A 482 20.77 -21.71 -32.49
C ASP A 482 21.37 -22.44 -31.28
N GLY A 483 21.43 -21.72 -30.15
CA GLY A 483 21.97 -22.25 -28.90
C GLY A 483 23.48 -22.48 -28.89
N LYS A 484 24.23 -22.15 -29.94
CA LYS A 484 25.70 -22.15 -29.93
C LYS A 484 26.23 -20.77 -29.58
N VAL A 485 27.23 -20.73 -28.71
CA VAL A 485 27.90 -19.51 -28.28
C VAL A 485 29.23 -19.38 -29.00
N SER A 486 29.51 -18.21 -29.55
CA SER A 486 30.81 -17.82 -30.10
C SER A 486 31.19 -16.39 -29.71
N SER A 487 32.48 -16.06 -29.74
CA SER A 487 32.97 -14.67 -29.62
C SER A 487 34.39 -14.54 -30.12
N ASP A 488 34.78 -13.32 -30.48
CA ASP A 488 36.17 -12.97 -30.82
C ASP A 488 37.11 -13.08 -29.62
N SER A 489 36.55 -13.03 -28.41
CA SER A 489 37.28 -13.16 -27.14
C SER A 489 37.50 -14.62 -26.69
N GLY A 490 37.24 -15.60 -27.55
CA GLY A 490 37.55 -17.01 -27.31
C GLY A 490 36.52 -17.77 -26.48
N PHE A 491 35.32 -17.21 -26.24
CA PHE A 491 34.20 -17.97 -25.68
C PHE A 491 33.60 -18.91 -26.72
N THR A 492 33.38 -20.15 -26.31
CA THR A 492 32.61 -21.17 -27.02
C THR A 492 31.69 -21.89 -26.05
N GLY A 493 30.57 -22.44 -26.51
CA GLY A 493 29.67 -23.16 -25.62
C GLY A 493 28.28 -23.36 -26.20
N SER A 494 27.35 -23.71 -25.32
CA SER A 494 25.95 -23.86 -25.67
C SER A 494 25.00 -23.31 -24.62
N ILE A 495 23.82 -22.93 -25.11
CA ILE A 495 22.62 -22.63 -24.33
C ILE A 495 21.61 -23.74 -24.63
N SER A 496 21.02 -24.34 -23.60
CA SER A 496 19.94 -25.31 -23.81
C SER A 496 18.62 -24.61 -24.14
N SER A 497 17.62 -25.36 -24.62
CA SER A 497 16.26 -24.84 -24.80
C SER A 497 15.62 -24.34 -23.50
N SER A 498 16.08 -24.82 -22.35
CA SER A 498 15.68 -24.33 -21.01
C SER A 498 16.45 -23.09 -20.55
N GLY A 499 17.34 -22.54 -21.38
CA GLY A 499 18.14 -21.36 -21.09
C GLY A 499 19.38 -21.64 -20.23
N ALA A 500 19.76 -22.91 -20.00
CA ALA A 500 20.95 -23.23 -19.21
C ALA A 500 22.23 -22.91 -19.97
N ILE A 501 23.11 -22.14 -19.34
CA ILE A 501 24.38 -21.68 -19.91
C ILE A 501 25.47 -22.71 -19.61
N ASN A 502 26.17 -23.18 -20.64
CA ASN A 502 27.40 -23.97 -20.51
C ASN A 502 28.44 -23.45 -21.49
N MET A 503 29.35 -22.60 -21.02
CA MET A 503 30.34 -21.95 -21.87
C MET A 503 31.74 -22.10 -21.31
N LYS A 504 32.73 -22.03 -22.19
CA LYS A 504 34.13 -22.00 -21.84
C LYS A 504 34.83 -20.91 -22.62
N GLN A 505 35.81 -20.28 -21.98
CA GLN A 505 36.75 -19.38 -22.63
C GLN A 505 38.13 -20.01 -22.58
N THR A 506 38.90 -19.92 -23.66
CA THR A 506 40.33 -20.22 -23.66
C THR A 506 41.10 -18.94 -23.98
N PHE A 507 42.17 -18.67 -23.24
CA PHE A 507 43.03 -17.51 -23.44
C PHE A 507 44.48 -17.85 -23.13
N VAL A 508 45.42 -17.05 -23.63
CA VAL A 508 46.85 -17.15 -23.30
C VAL A 508 47.23 -15.93 -22.47
N TYR A 509 47.78 -16.15 -21.29
CA TYR A 509 48.27 -15.09 -20.41
C TYR A 509 49.71 -15.37 -20.01
N LYS A 510 50.62 -14.43 -20.33
CA LYS A 510 52.07 -14.56 -20.08
C LYS A 510 52.65 -15.91 -20.58
N GLY A 511 52.29 -16.30 -21.80
CA GLY A 511 52.75 -17.55 -22.42
C GLY A 511 52.15 -18.84 -21.86
N ARG A 512 51.22 -18.76 -20.89
CA ARG A 512 50.50 -19.91 -20.34
C ARG A 512 49.04 -19.92 -20.80
N THR A 513 48.55 -21.08 -21.22
CA THR A 513 47.14 -21.27 -21.54
C THR A 513 46.31 -21.30 -20.25
N GLY A 514 45.25 -20.50 -20.22
CA GLY A 514 44.23 -20.48 -19.19
C GLY A 514 42.83 -20.59 -19.78
N GLY A 515 41.86 -20.83 -18.92
CA GLY A 515 40.47 -20.85 -19.34
C GLY A 515 39.51 -20.42 -18.26
N ASN A 516 38.26 -20.20 -18.64
CA ASN A 516 37.15 -19.98 -17.73
C ASN A 516 36.01 -20.92 -18.11
N THR A 517 35.46 -21.66 -17.16
CA THR A 517 34.20 -22.39 -17.34
C THR A 517 33.06 -21.58 -16.72
N LEU A 518 32.00 -21.34 -17.48
CA LEU A 518 30.85 -20.52 -17.10
C LEU A 518 29.59 -21.40 -17.09
N THR A 519 28.83 -21.31 -16.01
CA THR A 519 27.52 -21.98 -15.87
C THR A 519 26.49 -21.03 -15.30
N GLY A 520 25.23 -21.15 -15.73
CA GLY A 520 24.19 -20.21 -15.35
C GLY A 520 22.87 -20.45 -16.07
N VAL A 521 22.01 -19.43 -16.09
CA VAL A 521 20.71 -19.45 -16.76
C VAL A 521 20.38 -18.10 -17.40
N ILE A 522 19.81 -18.16 -18.60
CA ILE A 522 19.21 -17.02 -19.33
C ILE A 522 17.69 -17.11 -19.20
N ARG A 523 17.04 -15.99 -18.88
CA ARG A 523 15.59 -15.83 -18.87
C ARG A 523 15.21 -14.52 -19.55
N GLY A 524 14.49 -14.61 -20.66
CA GLY A 524 14.17 -13.44 -21.49
C GLY A 524 15.46 -12.80 -22.02
N ASP A 525 15.68 -11.54 -21.68
CA ASP A 525 16.83 -10.74 -22.14
C ASP A 525 17.95 -10.59 -21.10
N ASN A 526 17.88 -11.35 -19.99
CA ASN A 526 18.84 -11.30 -18.89
C ASN A 526 19.35 -12.69 -18.52
N GLY A 527 20.61 -12.78 -18.11
CA GLY A 527 21.24 -14.02 -17.67
C GLY A 527 22.14 -13.83 -16.46
N THR A 528 22.23 -14.86 -15.62
CA THR A 528 23.10 -14.85 -14.44
C THR A 528 23.76 -16.20 -14.23
N GLY A 529 24.91 -16.21 -13.58
CA GLY A 529 25.63 -17.45 -13.32
C GLY A 529 26.93 -17.27 -12.55
N LYS A 530 27.82 -18.25 -12.71
CA LYS A 530 29.15 -18.28 -12.09
C LYS A 530 30.21 -18.63 -13.13
N PHE A 531 31.43 -18.20 -12.87
CA PHE A 531 32.60 -18.65 -13.62
C PHE A 531 33.66 -19.23 -12.69
N LYS A 532 34.46 -20.15 -13.22
CA LYS A 532 35.63 -20.73 -12.57
C LYS A 532 36.78 -20.81 -13.55
N GLY A 533 37.91 -20.23 -13.18
CA GLY A 533 39.14 -20.22 -13.96
C GLY A 533 39.94 -21.51 -13.84
N THR A 534 40.67 -21.85 -14.91
CA THR A 534 41.56 -23.00 -15.03
C THR A 534 42.89 -22.59 -15.67
N GLY A 535 43.94 -23.40 -15.52
CA GLY A 535 45.26 -23.10 -16.08
C GLY A 535 45.82 -21.78 -15.53
N ALA A 536 46.19 -20.85 -16.41
CA ALA A 536 46.62 -19.51 -16.02
C ALA A 536 45.59 -18.69 -15.22
N GLY A 537 44.29 -19.06 -15.27
CA GLY A 537 43.23 -18.46 -14.47
C GLY A 537 42.87 -19.26 -13.20
N SER A 538 43.65 -20.28 -12.83
CA SER A 538 43.36 -21.09 -11.64
C SER A 538 43.31 -20.23 -10.36
N GLY A 539 42.34 -20.49 -9.49
CA GLY A 539 42.07 -19.69 -8.29
C GLY A 539 41.09 -18.53 -8.50
N CYS A 540 40.78 -18.18 -9.75
CA CYS A 540 39.77 -17.18 -10.07
C CYS A 540 38.37 -17.76 -10.17
N SER A 541 37.43 -17.16 -9.47
CA SER A 541 36.00 -17.50 -9.60
C SER A 541 35.14 -16.31 -9.22
N GLY A 542 33.89 -16.32 -9.68
CA GLY A 542 32.98 -15.23 -9.41
C GLY A 542 31.63 -15.39 -10.10
N LYS A 543 30.93 -14.27 -10.24
CA LYS A 543 29.60 -14.22 -10.85
C LYS A 543 29.68 -13.76 -12.30
N ILE A 544 28.70 -14.17 -13.10
CA ILE A 544 28.47 -13.62 -14.44
C ILE A 544 27.10 -12.96 -14.52
N ILE A 545 27.01 -11.91 -15.32
CA ILE A 545 25.78 -11.21 -15.71
C ILE A 545 25.79 -11.13 -17.24
N MET A 546 24.65 -11.43 -17.87
CA MET A 546 24.47 -11.33 -19.32
C MET A 546 23.24 -10.50 -19.66
N ASP A 547 23.39 -9.55 -20.58
CA ASP A 547 22.28 -8.72 -21.08
C ASP A 547 22.25 -8.77 -22.60
N ARG A 548 21.06 -8.90 -23.21
CA ARG A 548 20.91 -8.81 -24.67
C ARG A 548 21.18 -7.37 -25.13
N MET A 549 21.98 -7.21 -26.19
CA MET A 549 22.34 -5.91 -26.76
C MET A 549 21.40 -5.46 -27.87
#